data_AF-A0A6A5G8N6-F1
#
_entry.id   AF-A0A6A5G8N6-F1
#
_cell.length_a   1.000
_cell.length_b   1.000
_cell.length_c   1.000
_cell.angle_alpha   90.00
_cell.angle_beta   90.00
_cell.angle_gamma   90.00
#
_symmetry.space_group_name_H-M   'P 1'
#
loop_
_entity.id
_entity.type
_entity.pdbx_description
1 polymer ?
#
loop_
_entity_poly.entity_id
_entity_poly.type
_entity_poly.pdbx_seq_one_letter_code
_entity_poly.pdbx_strand_id
1 'polypeptide(L)'
;MEREGRSLEKGLFEARMLEEYILVGCQSIHGGFRDKPDKPVDLYHTCYVLSGLSIAQKYSLARDGKILGGDVNTLAEINPVFNVTVASEQFAKEFFTSQ
;
A
#
# COMPACT_ATOMS: atom_id res chain seq x y z
N MET A 1 -26.33 -8.57 -11.80
CA MET A 1 -25.05 -7.95 -12.21
C MET A 1 -23.95 -8.75 -11.56
N GLU A 2 -23.35 -9.67 -12.30
CA GLU A 2 -22.26 -10.51 -11.80
C GLU A 2 -21.07 -9.61 -11.42
N ARG A 3 -20.62 -9.74 -10.17
CA ARG A 3 -19.34 -9.19 -9.74
C ARG A 3 -18.25 -10.14 -10.23
N GLU A 4 -18.01 -10.17 -11.54
CA GLU A 4 -16.76 -10.75 -12.04
C GLU A 4 -15.62 -9.89 -11.48
N GLY A 5 -14.82 -10.48 -10.59
CA GLY A 5 -13.65 -9.83 -10.03
C GLY A 5 -12.70 -9.46 -11.17
N ARG A 6 -12.45 -8.17 -11.38
CA ARG A 6 -11.43 -7.72 -12.33
C ARG A 6 -10.06 -8.20 -11.86
N SER A 7 -9.23 -8.69 -12.78
CA SER A 7 -7.89 -9.16 -12.46
C SER A 7 -7.03 -8.02 -11.91
N LEU A 8 -6.12 -8.33 -10.98
CA LEU A 8 -5.16 -7.37 -10.43
C LEU A 8 -4.29 -6.75 -11.53
N GLU A 9 -4.00 -7.50 -12.60
CA GLU A 9 -3.24 -7.04 -13.77
C GLU A 9 -3.91 -5.87 -14.49
N LYS A 10 -5.25 -5.86 -14.55
CA LYS A 10 -6.01 -4.77 -15.19
C LYS A 10 -6.23 -3.60 -14.24
N GLY A 11 -6.24 -3.87 -12.93
CA GLY A 11 -6.39 -2.88 -11.86
C GLY A 11 -7.68 -2.05 -11.94
N LEU A 12 -7.88 -1.16 -10.96
CA LEU A 12 -8.93 -0.12 -11.00
C LEU A 12 -8.34 1.30 -11.01
N PHE A 13 -7.01 1.41 -10.93
CA PHE A 13 -6.27 2.66 -10.85
C PHE A 13 -4.85 2.45 -11.41
N GLU A 14 -4.15 3.55 -11.71
CA GLU A 14 -2.76 3.50 -12.17
C GLU A 14 -1.77 3.33 -11.01
N ALA A 15 -1.48 2.07 -10.66
CA ALA A 15 -0.64 1.72 -9.53
C ALA A 15 0.74 2.37 -9.56
N ARG A 16 1.44 2.31 -10.71
CA ARG A 16 2.76 2.93 -10.87
C ARG A 16 2.74 4.45 -10.65
N MET A 17 1.68 5.14 -11.09
CA MET A 17 1.56 6.59 -10.90
C MET A 17 1.32 6.94 -9.43
N LEU A 18 0.60 6.09 -8.70
CA LEU A 18 0.43 6.26 -7.26
C LEU A 18 1.74 6.04 -6.49
N GLU A 19 2.52 5.00 -6.83
CA GLU A 19 3.85 4.80 -6.26
C GLU A 19 4.76 6.02 -6.51
N GLU A 20 4.78 6.54 -7.74
CA GLU A 20 5.59 7.70 -8.10
C GLU A 20 5.18 8.95 -7.31
N TYR A 21 3.87 9.24 -7.24
CA TYR A 21 3.36 10.37 -6.45
C TYR A 21 3.75 10.27 -4.98
N ILE A 22 3.63 9.08 -4.38
CA ILE A 22 3.97 8.88 -2.97
C ILE A 22 5.48 9.07 -2.74
N LEU A 23 6.31 8.39 -3.54
CA LEU A 23 7.75 8.37 -3.35
C LEU A 23 8.39 9.73 -3.64
N VAL A 24 7.83 10.52 -4.58
CA VAL A 24 8.38 11.82 -4.95
C VAL A 24 7.70 12.97 -4.20
N GLY A 25 6.37 12.96 -4.08
CA GLY A 25 5.58 14.09 -3.60
C GLY A 25 5.26 14.09 -2.10
N CYS A 26 5.12 12.91 -1.50
CA CYS A 26 4.60 12.77 -0.13
C CYS A 26 5.69 12.55 0.93
N GLN A 27 6.96 12.31 0.55
CA GLN A 27 8.05 12.06 1.50
C GLN A 27 8.71 13.34 2.02
N SER A 28 8.99 13.37 3.32
CA SER A 28 9.82 14.40 3.96
C SER A 28 11.27 13.94 4.08
N ILE A 29 12.21 14.85 3.80
CA ILE A 29 13.65 14.60 3.99
C ILE A 29 14.04 14.38 5.46
N HIS A 30 13.17 14.79 6.39
CA HIS A 30 13.35 14.59 7.83
C HIS A 30 12.57 13.38 8.38
N GLY A 31 11.99 12.56 7.49
CA GLY A 31 11.17 11.41 7.85
C GLY A 31 9.68 11.72 7.93
N GLY A 32 8.89 10.65 7.81
CA GLY A 32 7.43 10.69 7.75
C GLY A 32 6.86 11.14 6.39
N PHE A 33 5.55 11.01 6.25
CA PHE A 33 4.82 11.41 5.04
C PHE A 33 3.79 12.50 5.34
N ARG A 34 3.43 13.22 4.27
CA ARG A 34 2.50 14.36 4.25
C ARG A 34 1.42 14.14 3.19
N ASP A 35 0.33 14.90 3.29
CA ASP A 35 -0.75 14.99 2.29
C ASP A 35 -0.19 15.18 0.87
N LYS A 36 0.58 16.24 0.67
CA LYS A 36 1.16 16.67 -0.61
C LYS A 36 2.32 17.64 -0.37
N PRO A 37 3.05 18.09 -1.41
CA PRO A 37 4.11 19.08 -1.25
C PRO A 37 3.67 20.30 -0.42
N ASP A 38 4.60 20.81 0.37
CA ASP A 38 4.45 21.99 1.25
C ASP A 38 3.46 21.82 2.42
N LYS A 39 2.94 20.62 2.66
CA LYS A 39 2.15 20.31 3.86
C LYS A 39 3.01 19.71 4.97
N PRO A 40 2.66 19.97 6.25
CA PRO A 40 3.38 19.39 7.37
C PRO A 40 3.24 17.86 7.37
N VAL A 41 4.25 17.18 7.91
CA VAL A 41 4.21 15.75 8.20
C VAL A 41 3.35 15.51 9.43
N ASP A 42 2.59 14.42 9.41
CA ASP A 42 1.90 13.92 10.59
C ASP A 42 1.79 12.38 10.56
N LEU A 43 1.38 11.80 11.69
CA LEU A 43 1.26 10.34 11.84
C LEU A 43 0.10 9.76 11.01
N TYR A 44 -0.94 10.54 10.77
CA TYR A 44 -2.09 10.10 9.99
C TYR A 44 -1.67 9.88 8.53
N HIS A 45 -1.04 10.87 7.90
CA HIS A 45 -0.53 10.76 6.53
C HIS A 45 0.62 9.75 6.45
N THR A 46 1.50 9.69 7.44
CA THR A 46 2.53 8.64 7.49
C THR A 46 1.92 7.25 7.43
N CYS A 47 0.87 6.97 8.21
CA CYS A 47 0.18 5.69 8.18
C CYS A 47 -0.49 5.42 6.82
N TYR A 48 -1.39 6.32 6.38
CA TYR A 48 -2.22 6.05 5.21
C TYR A 48 -1.48 6.14 3.88
N VAL A 49 -0.40 6.93 3.80
CA VAL A 49 0.45 6.95 2.60
C VAL A 49 1.23 5.64 2.48
N LEU A 50 1.78 5.11 3.58
CA LEU A 50 2.44 3.80 3.55
C LEU A 50 1.46 2.66 3.24
N SER A 51 0.25 2.71 3.80
CA SER A 51 -0.81 1.76 3.46
C SER A 51 -1.18 1.81 1.97
N GLY A 52 -1.37 3.01 1.43
CA GLY A 52 -1.65 3.20 0.00
C GLY A 52 -0.51 2.72 -0.89
N LEU A 53 0.75 2.94 -0.48
CA LEU A 53 1.93 2.46 -1.19
C LEU A 53 2.00 0.93 -1.21
N SER A 54 1.76 0.26 -0.08
CA SER A 54 1.70 -1.20 -0.01
C SER A 54 0.63 -1.78 -0.93
N ILE A 55 -0.56 -1.16 -0.98
CA ILE A 55 -1.62 -1.54 -1.93
C ILE A 55 -1.13 -1.35 -3.37
N ALA A 56 -0.58 -0.19 -3.72
CA ALA A 56 -0.11 0.10 -5.08
C ALA A 56 0.95 -0.92 -5.55
N GLN A 57 1.91 -1.26 -4.70
CA GLN A 57 2.96 -2.24 -4.98
C GLN A 57 2.38 -3.61 -5.33
N LYS A 58 1.32 -4.06 -4.65
CA LYS A 58 0.65 -5.32 -4.98
C LYS A 58 0.10 -5.34 -6.41
N TYR A 59 -0.50 -4.23 -6.86
CA TYR A 59 -1.01 -4.11 -8.24
C TYR A 59 0.13 -3.99 -9.26
N SER A 60 1.20 -3.25 -8.96
CA SER A 60 2.36 -3.15 -9.86
C SER A 60 3.12 -4.47 -9.98
N LEU A 61 3.27 -5.22 -8.89
CA LEU A 61 3.84 -6.58 -8.95
C LEU A 61 2.98 -7.51 -9.81
N ALA A 62 1.65 -7.48 -9.64
CA ALA A 62 0.75 -8.30 -10.43
C ALA A 62 0.78 -7.94 -11.92
N ARG A 63 0.80 -6.64 -12.26
CA ARG A 63 0.74 -6.16 -13.65
C ARG A 63 2.10 -6.16 -14.37
N ASP A 64 3.12 -5.64 -13.69
CA ASP A 64 4.41 -5.28 -14.29
C ASP A 64 5.56 -6.17 -13.79
N GLY A 65 5.32 -7.06 -12.81
CA GLY A 65 6.32 -7.95 -12.23
C GLY A 65 7.38 -7.23 -11.38
N LYS A 66 7.20 -5.94 -11.10
CA LYS A 66 8.16 -5.11 -10.37
C LYS A 66 7.49 -3.90 -9.72
N ILE A 67 8.09 -3.41 -8.64
CA ILE A 67 7.72 -2.16 -7.96
C ILE A 67 8.64 -1.01 -8.36
N LEU A 68 8.22 0.23 -8.11
CA LEU A 68 9.03 1.40 -8.40
C LEU A 68 10.20 1.52 -7.41
N GLY A 69 11.42 1.61 -7.95
CA GLY A 69 12.66 1.71 -7.17
C GLY A 69 13.22 0.38 -6.63
N GLY A 70 12.57 -0.76 -6.92
CA GLY A 70 13.05 -2.09 -6.56
C GLY A 70 12.93 -2.41 -5.06
N ASP A 71 13.60 -3.49 -4.63
CA ASP A 71 13.35 -4.15 -3.33
C ASP A 71 13.55 -3.26 -2.10
N VAL A 72 14.36 -2.22 -2.21
CA VAL A 72 14.57 -1.19 -1.16
C VAL A 72 13.26 -0.48 -0.79
N ASN A 73 12.30 -0.37 -1.71
CA ASN A 73 11.02 0.26 -1.46
C ASN A 73 9.92 -0.72 -1.02
N THR A 74 10.20 -2.03 -0.95
CA THR A 74 9.18 -3.05 -0.64
C THR A 74 8.59 -2.83 0.75
N LEU A 75 7.26 -2.72 0.81
CA LEU A 75 6.51 -2.69 2.06
C LEU A 75 5.87 -4.05 2.34
N ALA A 76 5.58 -4.31 3.62
CA ALA A 76 4.77 -5.45 4.01
C ALA A 76 3.36 -5.36 3.40
N GLU A 77 2.85 -6.48 2.90
CA GLU A 77 1.49 -6.55 2.36
C GLU A 77 0.45 -6.32 3.46
N ILE A 78 -0.52 -5.46 3.18
CA ILE A 78 -1.65 -5.19 4.08
C ILE A 78 -2.95 -5.82 3.56
N ASN A 79 -3.81 -6.20 4.50
CA ASN A 79 -5.19 -6.54 4.21
C ASN A 79 -5.97 -5.26 3.84
N PRO A 80 -6.61 -5.19 2.66
CA PRO A 80 -7.28 -3.97 2.20
C PRO A 80 -8.59 -3.64 2.96
N VAL A 81 -9.13 -4.57 3.76
CA VAL A 81 -10.32 -4.37 4.59
C VAL A 81 -9.94 -3.81 5.96
N PHE A 82 -8.88 -4.35 6.57
CA PHE A 82 -8.51 -4.03 7.95
C PHE A 82 -7.35 -3.04 8.09
N ASN A 83 -6.62 -2.77 7.00
CA ASN A 83 -5.43 -1.93 6.98
C ASN A 83 -4.36 -2.34 8.03
N VAL A 84 -4.17 -3.64 8.18
CA VAL A 84 -3.10 -4.25 8.99
C VAL A 84 -2.32 -5.23 8.11
N THR A 85 -1.11 -5.59 8.51
CA THR A 85 -0.35 -6.59 7.75
C THR A 85 -1.09 -7.92 7.67
N VAL A 86 -0.93 -8.64 6.55
CA VAL A 86 -1.51 -9.98 6.39
C VAL A 86 -1.03 -10.93 7.50
N ALA A 87 0.22 -10.77 7.96
CA ALA A 87 0.75 -11.54 9.08
C ALA A 87 -0.02 -11.26 10.40
N SER A 88 -0.30 -10.00 10.71
CA SER A 88 -1.09 -9.63 11.89
C SER A 88 -2.53 -10.13 11.80
N GLU A 89 -3.14 -10.06 10.61
CA GLU A 89 -4.48 -10.62 10.37
C GLU A 89 -4.48 -12.13 10.59
N GLN A 90 -3.52 -12.85 10.02
CA GLN A 90 -3.41 -14.31 10.14
C GLN A 90 -3.25 -14.72 11.61
N PHE A 91 -2.34 -14.06 12.33
CA PHE A 91 -2.16 -14.29 13.76
C PHE A 91 -3.47 -14.12 14.54
N ALA A 92 -4.20 -13.03 14.31
CA ALA A 92 -5.45 -12.78 15.01
C ALA A 92 -6.51 -13.85 14.69
N LYS A 93 -6.63 -14.26 13.42
CA LYS A 93 -7.57 -15.34 13.02
C LYS A 93 -7.23 -16.64 13.71
N GLU A 94 -5.98 -17.08 13.69
CA GLU A 94 -5.54 -18.32 14.31
C GLU A 94 -5.79 -18.31 15.82
N PHE A 95 -5.48 -17.20 16.50
CA PHE A 95 -5.68 -17.05 17.93
C PHE A 95 -7.16 -17.14 18.34
N PHE A 96 -8.05 -16.45 17.64
CA PHE A 96 -9.47 -16.40 18.01
C PHE A 96 -10.32 -17.55 17.46
N THR A 97 -9.83 -18.31 16.48
CA THR A 97 -10.53 -19.51 15.95
C THR A 97 -10.14 -20.81 16.64
N SER A 98 -9.04 -20.82 17.39
CA SER A 98 -8.57 -21.96 18.18
C SER A 98 -9.17 -22.03 19.59
N GLN A 99 -10.16 -21.18 19.89
CA GLN A 99 -10.92 -21.14 21.14
C GLN A 99 -12.25 -21.90 21.02
#